data_AF-A0A0J6VX87-F1
#
_entry.id   AF-A0A0J6VX87-F1
#
_cell.length_a   1.000
_cell.length_b   1.000
_cell.length_c   1.000
_cell.angle_alpha   90.00
_cell.angle_beta   90.00
_cell.angle_gamma   90.00
#
_symmetry.space_group_name_H-M   'P 1'
#
loop_
_entity.id
_entity.type
_entity.pdbx_description
1 polymer ?
#
loop_
_entity_poly.entity_id
_entity_poly.type
_entity_poly.pdbx_seq_one_letter_code
_entity_poly.pdbx_strand_id
1 'polypeptide(L)'
;MEFLLPHLALMPCSTITFESRGQLDASDLDMLQKLRSRKVVEATVRIEHSIGRHEPALWAADIVCGAVVQARIGNRTYLDMLGSAVELHTI
;
A
#
# COMPACT_ATOMS: atom_id res chain seq x y z
N MET A 1 -5.48 1.40 7.01
CA MET A 1 -6.37 1.50 5.83
C MET A 1 -7.11 2.83 5.76
N GLU A 2 -7.72 3.32 6.85
CA GLU A 2 -8.51 4.58 6.85
C GLU A 2 -7.71 5.82 6.41
N PHE A 3 -6.44 5.92 6.79
CA PHE A 3 -5.55 7.01 6.34
C PHE A 3 -4.83 6.72 5.02
N LEU A 4 -4.59 5.44 4.72
CA LEU A 4 -3.82 5.03 3.54
C LEU A 4 -4.64 5.19 2.24
N LEU A 5 -5.90 4.73 2.24
CA LEU A 5 -6.74 4.76 1.04
C LEU A 5 -7.00 6.17 0.50
N PRO A 6 -7.30 7.19 1.33
CA PRO A 6 -7.41 8.57 0.85
C PRO A 6 -6.12 9.09 0.21
N HIS A 7 -4.96 8.78 0.79
CA HIS A 7 -3.67 9.18 0.21
C HIS A 7 -3.42 8.49 -1.14
N LEU A 8 -3.63 7.18 -1.22
CA LEU A 8 -3.46 6.44 -2.48
C LEU A 8 -4.44 6.91 -3.57
N ALA A 9 -5.62 7.40 -3.19
CA ALA A 9 -6.59 7.96 -4.12
C ALA A 9 -6.21 9.32 -4.72
N LEU A 10 -5.27 10.04 -4.11
CA LEU A 10 -4.70 11.26 -4.67
C LEU A 10 -3.55 10.95 -5.65
N MET A 11 -3.04 9.72 -5.65
CA MET A 11 -2.01 9.28 -6.58
C MET A 11 -2.66 8.90 -7.93
N PRO A 12 -1.92 8.96 -9.05
CA PRO A 12 -2.43 8.56 -10.37
C PRO A 12 -2.52 7.03 -10.51
N CYS A 13 -3.19 6.37 -9.56
CA CYS A 13 -3.35 4.92 -9.48
C CYS A 13 -4.84 4.56 -9.51
N SER A 14 -5.29 3.93 -10.60
CA SER A 14 -6.68 3.49 -10.74
C SER A 14 -6.97 2.15 -10.07
N THR A 15 -5.95 1.30 -9.90
CA THR A 15 -6.07 -0.04 -9.32
C THR A 15 -4.93 -0.25 -8.33
N ILE A 16 -5.26 -0.81 -7.18
CA ILE A 16 -4.33 -1.16 -6.11
C ILE A 16 -4.50 -2.65 -5.82
N THR A 17 -3.42 -3.41 -5.90
CA THR A 17 -3.41 -4.83 -5.56
C THR A 17 -2.94 -5.02 -4.12
N PHE A 18 -3.76 -5.64 -3.29
CA PHE A 18 -3.38 -6.07 -1.94
C PHE A 18 -3.12 -7.56 -1.91
N GLU A 19 -2.30 -7.98 -0.94
CA GLU A 19 -2.15 -9.38 -0.64
C GLU A 19 -3.45 -9.94 -0.04
N SER A 20 -3.94 -11.03 -0.62
CA SER A 20 -5.12 -11.73 -0.13
C SER A 20 -4.83 -12.38 1.22
N ARG A 21 -5.74 -12.14 2.16
CA ARG A 21 -5.79 -12.72 3.51
C ARG A 21 -7.04 -13.58 3.69
N GLY A 22 -7.60 -14.06 2.58
CA GLY A 22 -8.80 -14.89 2.55
C GLY A 22 -10.05 -14.11 2.98
N GLN A 23 -10.71 -14.55 4.06
CA GLN A 23 -11.98 -13.94 4.49
C GLN A 23 -11.84 -12.47 4.91
N LEU A 24 -10.62 -12.00 5.22
CA LEU A 24 -10.36 -10.62 5.60
C LEU A 24 -10.36 -9.66 4.41
N ASP A 25 -10.31 -10.15 3.16
CA ASP A 25 -10.32 -9.31 1.96
C ASP A 25 -11.61 -8.47 1.86
N ALA A 26 -12.73 -9.05 2.31
CA ALA A 26 -14.02 -8.37 2.37
C ALA A 26 -14.02 -7.14 3.30
N SER A 27 -13.19 -7.15 4.34
CA SER A 27 -13.06 -6.04 5.28
C SER A 27 -12.42 -4.80 4.63
N ASP A 28 -11.44 -5.01 3.74
CA ASP A 28 -10.81 -3.91 2.99
C ASP A 28 -11.81 -3.25 2.04
N LEU A 29 -12.62 -4.07 1.36
CA LEU A 29 -13.66 -3.60 0.44
C LEU A 29 -14.77 -2.85 1.18
N ASP A 30 -15.21 -3.34 2.34
CA ASP A 30 -16.18 -2.67 3.20
C ASP A 30 -15.65 -1.29 3.66
N MET A 31 -14.37 -1.20 4.06
CA MET A 31 -13.76 0.09 4.38
C MET A 31 -13.73 1.04 3.18
N LEU A 32 -13.35 0.56 1.99
CA LEU A 32 -13.36 1.39 0.77
C LEU A 32 -14.77 1.93 0.48
N GLN A 33 -15.80 1.08 0.62
CA GLN A 33 -17.20 1.49 0.43
C GLN A 33 -17.63 2.55 1.46
N LYS A 34 -17.25 2.40 2.73
CA LYS A 34 -17.49 3.40 3.79
C LYS A 34 -16.79 4.73 3.51
N LEU A 35 -15.57 4.72 2.98
CA LEU A 35 -14.85 5.94 2.62
C LEU A 35 -15.49 6.64 1.41
N ARG A 36 -15.98 5.87 0.43
CA ARG A 36 -16.72 6.40 -0.72
C ARG A 36 -18.06 7.02 -0.33
N SER A 37 -18.81 6.39 0.58
CA SER A 37 -20.09 6.95 1.04
C SER A 37 -19.90 8.28 1.77
N ARG A 38 -18.75 8.47 2.42
CA ARG A 38 -18.31 9.74 3.03
C ARG A 38 -17.67 10.72 2.05
N LYS A 39 -17.54 10.36 0.76
CA LYS A 39 -16.86 11.15 -0.29
C LYS A 39 -15.40 11.50 0.03
N VAL A 40 -14.72 10.66 0.81
CA VAL A 40 -13.30 10.82 1.14
C VAL A 40 -12.39 10.23 0.06
N VAL A 41 -12.89 9.23 -0.67
CA VAL A 41 -12.18 8.55 -1.77
C VAL A 41 -13.05 8.58 -3.02
N GLU A 42 -12.48 8.98 -4.16
CA GLU A 42 -13.19 8.97 -5.42
C GLU A 42 -13.52 7.54 -5.89
N ALA A 43 -14.54 7.42 -6.75
CA ALA A 43 -14.96 6.12 -7.28
C ALA A 43 -13.94 5.48 -8.24
N THR A 44 -12.88 6.20 -8.62
CA THR A 44 -11.89 5.84 -9.64
C THR A 44 -10.88 4.81 -9.15
N VAL A 45 -10.62 4.73 -7.84
CA VAL A 45 -9.68 3.75 -7.25
C VAL A 45 -10.35 2.41 -7.01
N ARG A 46 -9.77 1.32 -7.51
CA ARG A 46 -10.21 -0.06 -7.29
C ARG A 46 -9.19 -0.81 -6.43
N ILE A 47 -9.69 -1.70 -5.59
CA ILE A 47 -8.87 -2.66 -4.84
C ILE A 47 -9.11 -4.04 -5.44
N GLU A 48 -8.02 -4.73 -5.73
CA GLU A 48 -8.00 -6.15 -6.08
C GLU A 48 -7.13 -6.89 -5.08
N HIS A 49 -7.39 -8.19 -4.90
CA HIS A 49 -6.61 -9.04 -4.01
C HIS A 49 -5.93 -10.15 -4.80
N SER A 50 -4.65 -10.37 -4.54
CA SER A 50 -3.87 -11.47 -5.13
C SER A 50 -3.11 -12.23 -4.06
N ILE A 51 -2.90 -13.53 -4.26
CA ILE A 51 -2.07 -14.33 -3.36
C ILE A 51 -0.61 -13.96 -3.62
N GLY A 52 0.19 -13.68 -2.58
CA GLY A 52 1.58 -13.20 -2.72
C GLY A 52 2.45 -14.00 -3.69
N ARG A 53 2.31 -15.34 -3.74
CA ARG A 53 3.08 -16.18 -4.67
C ARG A 53 2.73 -15.99 -6.16
N HIS A 54 1.57 -15.39 -6.47
CA HIS A 54 1.11 -15.14 -7.84
C HIS A 54 1.41 -13.70 -8.30
N GLU A 55 1.64 -12.77 -7.37
CA GLU A 55 2.03 -11.40 -7.65
C GLU A 55 3.31 -11.04 -6.86
N PRO A 56 4.50 -11.29 -7.42
CA PRO A 56 5.77 -11.04 -6.74
C PRO A 56 5.98 -9.59 -6.32
N ALA A 57 5.31 -8.63 -6.98
CA ALA A 57 5.42 -7.23 -6.61
C ALA A 57 4.83 -6.92 -5.22
N LEU A 58 3.95 -7.79 -4.68
CA LEU A 58 3.39 -7.62 -3.34
C LEU A 58 4.46 -7.60 -2.24
N TRP A 59 5.61 -8.25 -2.47
CA TRP A 59 6.72 -8.26 -1.50
C TRP A 59 7.51 -6.95 -1.46
N ALA A 60 7.35 -6.07 -2.46
CA ALA A 60 8.09 -4.81 -2.52
C ALA A 60 7.82 -3.94 -1.30
N ALA A 61 6.57 -3.92 -0.82
CA ALA A 61 6.19 -3.16 0.36
C ALA A 61 6.95 -3.62 1.63
N ASP A 62 7.10 -4.93 1.84
CA ASP A 62 7.83 -5.48 2.98
C ASP A 62 9.32 -5.17 2.92
N ILE A 63 9.93 -5.25 1.73
CA ILE A 63 11.34 -4.91 1.51
C ILE A 63 11.59 -3.44 1.86
N VAL A 64 10.75 -2.54 1.36
CA VAL A 64 10.86 -1.10 1.65
C VAL A 64 10.63 -0.83 3.13
N CYS A 65 9.63 -1.46 3.74
CA CYS A 65 9.36 -1.33 5.18
C CYS A 65 10.57 -1.77 6.02
N GLY A 66 11.16 -2.92 5.70
CA GLY A 66 12.38 -3.41 6.35
C GLY A 66 13.55 -2.44 6.22
N ALA A 67 13.78 -1.88 5.03
CA ALA A 67 14.82 -0.89 4.78
C ALA A 67 14.60 0.39 5.60
N VAL A 68 13.36 0.89 5.68
CA VAL A 68 13.00 2.06 6.49
C VAL A 68 13.20 1.79 7.99
N VAL A 69 12.80 0.60 8.48
CA VAL A 69 13.01 0.20 9.89
C VAL A 69 14.50 0.16 10.23
N GLN A 70 15.32 -0.46 9.38
CA GLN A 70 16.77 -0.51 9.55
C GLN A 70 17.38 0.90 9.58
N ALA A 71 16.95 1.79 8.68
CA ALA A 71 17.42 3.17 8.65
C ALA A 71 17.08 3.91 9.96
N ARG A 72 15.90 3.68 10.54
CA ARG A 72 15.46 4.31 11.80
C ARG A 72 16.27 3.88 13.03
N ILE A 73 16.88 2.69 13.00
CA ILE A 73 17.77 2.22 14.07
C ILE A 73 19.26 2.47 13.77
N GLY A 74 19.56 3.25 12.72
CA GLY A 74 20.91 3.71 12.39
C GLY A 74 21.60 2.95 11.25
N ASN A 75 21.00 1.88 10.72
CA ASN A 75 21.55 1.15 9.57
C ASN A 75 20.87 1.57 8.27
N ARG A 76 21.45 2.55 7.57
CA ARG A 76 20.87 3.13 6.36
C ARG A 76 21.12 2.36 5.06
N THR A 77 22.03 1.37 5.10
CA THR A 77 22.55 0.64 3.93
C THR A 77 21.48 0.23 2.92
N TYR A 78 20.38 -0.37 3.39
CA TYR A 78 19.32 -0.88 2.52
C TYR A 78 18.46 0.23 1.92
N LEU A 79 18.16 1.27 2.69
CA LEU A 79 17.34 2.37 2.21
C LEU A 79 18.10 3.21 1.18
N ASP A 80 19.38 3.46 1.42
CA ASP A 80 20.23 4.19 0.48
C ASP A 80 20.38 3.41 -0.85
N MET A 81 20.43 2.07 -0.80
CA MET A 81 20.41 1.21 -1.99
C MET A 81 19.10 1.34 -2.79
N LEU A 82 17.95 1.41 -2.11
CA LEU A 82 16.64 1.52 -2.74
C LEU A 82 16.32 2.94 -3.23
N GLY A 83 17.04 3.97 -2.79
CA GLY A 83 16.65 5.38 -2.93
C GLY A 83 16.43 5.88 -4.37
N SER A 84 16.95 5.19 -5.39
CA SER A 84 16.68 5.52 -6.80
C SER A 84 15.40 4.85 -7.36
N ALA A 85 14.89 3.83 -6.69
CA ALA A 85 13.74 3.04 -7.12
C ALA A 85 12.46 3.34 -6.32
N VAL A 86 12.54 4.11 -5.23
CA VAL A 86 11.41 4.39 -4.35
C VAL A 86 11.30 5.87 -3.98
N GLU A 87 10.07 6.35 -3.87
CA GLU A 87 9.75 7.66 -3.30
C GLU A 87 9.12 7.45 -1.91
N LEU A 88 9.63 8.16 -0.89
CA LEU A 88 9.09 8.08 0.46
C LEU A 88 8.21 9.30 0.75
N HIS A 89 6.91 9.05 0.92
CA HIS A 89 5.96 10.06 1.38
C HIS A 89 5.76 9.91 2.90
N THR A 90 6.09 10.95 3.66
CA THR A 90 5.70 11.07 5.06
C THR A 90 4.29 11.63 5.17
N ILE A 91 3.42 10.92 5.90
CA ILE A 91 2.03 11.29 6.19
C ILE A 91 1.94 11.87 7.60
#